data_AF-A0A1C6ACQ1-F1
#
_entry.id   AF-A0A1C6ACQ1-F1
#
_cell.length_a   1.000
_cell.length_b   1.000
_cell.length_c   1.000
_cell.angle_alpha   90.00
_cell.angle_beta   90.00
_cell.angle_gamma   90.00
#
_symmetry.space_group_name_H-M   'P 1'
#
loop_
_entity.id
_entity.type
_entity.pdbx_description
1 polymer ?
#
loop_
_entity_poly.entity_id
_entity_poly.type
_entity_poly.pdbx_seq_one_letter_code
_entity_poly.pdbx_strand_id
1 'polypeptide(L)' 'MRFIPSIISNPDYIGVNPNEPNASFELVKVLSENVQIGIKLDVKENYLYVATLHTITSGKLKYGIENGRLSKFDK' A
#
# COMPACT_ATOMS: atom_id res chain seq x y z
N MET A 1 -10.29 10.74 -11.78
CA MET A 1 -9.27 11.23 -10.80
C MET A 1 -9.65 11.05 -9.32
N ARG A 2 -10.67 10.28 -8.91
CA ARG A 2 -11.06 10.12 -7.49
C ARG A 2 -10.52 8.86 -6.78
N PHE A 3 -9.82 7.98 -7.49
CA PHE A 3 -9.44 6.66 -6.95
C PHE A 3 -8.29 6.71 -5.95
N ILE A 4 -7.22 7.47 -6.21
CA ILE A 4 -6.07 7.54 -5.29
C ILE A 4 -6.50 8.05 -3.90
N PRO A 5 -7.24 9.18 -3.76
CA PRO A 5 -7.74 9.60 -2.45
C PRO A 5 -8.57 8.52 -1.74
N SER A 6 -9.42 7.80 -2.46
CA SER A 6 -10.24 6.73 -1.85
C SER A 6 -9.40 5.54 -1.35
N ILE A 7 -8.33 5.18 -2.06
CA ILE A 7 -7.41 4.11 -1.65
C ILE A 7 -6.64 4.54 -0.39
N ILE A 8 -6.20 5.80 -0.33
CA ILE A 8 -5.50 6.35 0.83
C ILE A 8 -6.42 6.39 2.06
N SER A 9 -7.66 6.85 1.89
CA SER A 9 -8.60 7.00 3.02
C SER A 9 -9.26 5.70 3.47
N ASN A 10 -9.39 4.71 2.58
CA ASN A 10 -10.07 3.43 2.88
C ASN A 10 -9.38 2.26 2.14
N PRO A 11 -8.13 1.92 2.48
CA PRO A 11 -7.47 0.72 1.95
C PRO A 11 -8.14 -0.54 2.51
N ASP A 12 -7.98 -1.67 1.83
CA ASP A 12 -8.43 -2.97 2.34
C ASP A 12 -7.29 -3.69 3.08
N TYR A 13 -6.05 -3.43 2.69
CA TYR A 13 -4.85 -3.94 3.37
C TYR A 13 -3.80 -2.85 3.52
N ILE A 14 -3.02 -2.96 4.59
CA ILE A 14 -1.86 -2.14 4.88
C ILE A 14 -0.64 -3.02 5.09
N GLY A 15 0.53 -2.54 4.74
CA GLY A 15 1.78 -3.23 4.99
C GLY A 15 2.97 -2.30 5.03
N VAL A 16 4.14 -2.90 5.16
CA VAL A 16 5.42 -2.20 5.12
C VAL A 16 6.28 -2.86 4.06
N ASN A 17 6.93 -2.06 3.23
CA ASN A 17 7.92 -2.59 2.30
C ASN A 17 9.10 -3.12 3.13
N PRO A 18 9.41 -4.43 3.07
CA PRO A 18 10.49 -5.02 3.87
C PRO A 18 11.87 -4.44 3.53
N ASN A 19 12.02 -3.86 2.34
CA ASN A 19 13.27 -3.18 1.94
C ASN A 19 13.39 -1.76 2.51
N GLU A 20 12.31 -1.17 3.02
CA GLU A 20 12.25 0.23 3.48
C GLU A 20 11.37 0.38 4.75
N PRO A 21 11.68 -0.35 5.85
CA PRO A 21 10.74 -0.55 6.96
C PRO A 21 10.40 0.71 7.77
N ASN A 22 11.26 1.73 7.75
CA ASN A 22 11.13 2.93 8.58
C ASN A 22 10.76 4.19 7.80
N ALA A 23 10.65 4.10 6.47
CA ALA A 23 10.47 5.27 5.61
C ALA A 23 9.35 5.08 4.59
N SER A 24 8.67 3.93 4.62
CA SER A 24 7.60 3.63 3.68
C SER A 24 6.55 2.70 4.26
N PHE A 25 5.35 2.79 3.70
CA PHE A 25 4.29 1.83 3.93
C PHE A 25 3.48 1.63 2.64
N GLU A 26 2.69 0.58 2.63
CA GLU A 26 1.97 0.10 1.46
C GLU A 26 0.49 0.04 1.76
N LEU A 27 -0.32 0.47 0.79
CA LEU A 27 -1.77 0.37 0.83
C LEU A 27 -2.23 -0.47 -0.35
N VAL A 28 -3.14 -1.42 -0.10
CA VAL A 28 -3.79 -2.19 -1.16
C VAL A 28 -5.30 -1.98 -1.11
N LYS A 29 -5.89 -1.73 -2.27
CA LYS A 29 -7.34 -1.73 -2.48
C LYS A 29 -7.72 -2.84 -3.46
N VAL A 30 -8.70 -3.65 -3.08
CA VAL A 30 -9.30 -4.67 -3.94
C VAL A 30 -10.34 -3.99 -4.82
N LEU A 31 -10.11 -4.01 -6.13
CA LEU A 31 -11.02 -3.52 -7.17
C LEU A 31 -11.19 -4.63 -8.23
N SER A 32 -11.43 -4.28 -9.50
CA SER A 32 -11.39 -5.26 -10.60
C SER A 32 -9.98 -5.87 -10.75
N GLU A 33 -8.95 -5.06 -10.54
CA GLU A 33 -7.57 -5.48 -10.34
C GLU A 33 -7.11 -4.91 -8.99
N ASN A 34 -6.37 -5.68 -8.19
CA ASN A 34 -5.89 -5.18 -6.91
C ASN A 34 -4.86 -4.07 -7.17
N VAL A 35 -5.07 -2.89 -6.59
CA VAL A 35 -4.17 -1.75 -6.75
C VAL A 35 -3.33 -1.61 -5.48
N GLN A 36 -2.01 -1.58 -5.64
CA GLN A 36 -1.06 -1.30 -4.58
C GLN A 36 -0.44 0.09 -4.77
N ILE A 37 -0.41 0.85 -3.68
CA ILE A 37 0.23 2.16 -3.59
C ILE A 37 1.35 2.08 -2.56
N GLY A 38 2.56 2.49 -2.94
CA GLY A 38 3.67 2.71 -2.01
C GLY A 38 3.73 4.17 -1.61
N ILE A 39 3.69 4.45 -0.31
CA ILE A 39 3.83 5.79 0.27
C ILE A 39 5.19 5.88 0.95
N LYS A 40 5.92 6.97 0.70
CA LYS A 40 7.24 7.22 1.30
C LYS A 40 7.27 8.53 2.06
N LEU A 41 8.07 8.58 3.12
CA LEU A 41 8.44 9.79 3.84
C LEU A 41 9.68 10.41 3.19
N ASP A 42 9.55 11.63 2.69
CA ASP A 42 10.70 12.49 2.44
C ASP A 42 11.19 13.05 3.77
N VAL A 43 12.25 12.46 4.32
CA VAL A 43 12.80 12.84 5.64
C VAL A 43 13.38 14.25 5.61
N LYS A 44 13.87 14.71 4.45
CA LYS A 44 14.51 16.01 4.32
C LYS A 44 13.49 17.14 4.39
N GLU A 45 12.38 16.96 3.67
CA GLU A 45 11.34 17.98 3.52
C GLU A 45 10.11 17.70 4.42
N ASN A 46 10.16 16.61 5.20
CA ASN A 46 9.16 16.17 6.18
C ASN A 46 7.73 16.04 5.63
N TYR A 47 7.57 15.41 4.46
CA TYR A 47 6.26 15.13 3.86
C TYR A 47 6.13 13.69 3.35
N LEU A 48 4.90 13.18 3.33
CA LEU A 48 4.57 11.88 2.72
C LEU A 48 4.12 12.08 1.28
N TYR A 49 4.55 11.18 0.39
CA TYR A 49 4.11 11.18 -1.00
C TYR A 49 3.88 9.77 -1.53
N VAL A 50 3.05 9.68 -2.58
CA VAL A 50 2.85 8.45 -3.34
C VAL A 50 4.07 8.23 -4.24
N ALA A 51 4.89 7.25 -3.90
CA ALA A 51 6.11 6.92 -4.63
C ALA A 51 5.85 5.91 -5.77
N THR A 52 4.92 4.99 -5.58
CA THR A 52 4.57 3.98 -6.60
C THR A 52 3.07 3.73 -6.65
N LEU A 53 2.57 3.41 -7.84
CA LEU A 53 1.21 2.93 -8.07
C LEU A 53 1.26 1.85 -9.15
N HIS A 54 0.79 0.65 -8.82
CA HIS A 54 0.75 -0.47 -9.76
C HIS A 54 -0.33 -1.48 -9.35
N THR A 55 -0.74 -2.32 -10.29
CA THR A 55 -1.63 -3.45 -9.98
C THR A 55 -0.83 -4.66 -9.51
N ILE A 56 -1.45 -5.46 -8.65
CA ILE A 56 -0.92 -6.75 -8.20
C ILE A 56 -1.94 -7.87 -8.47
N THR A 57 -1.42 -9.04 -8.82
CA THR A 57 -2.26 -10.23 -9.01
C THR A 57 -2.83 -10.69 -7.68
N SER A 58 -3.96 -11.40 -7.71
CA SER A 58 -4.54 -12.00 -6.51
C SER A 58 -3.59 -12.98 -5.81
N GLY A 59 -2.72 -13.66 -6.57
CA GLY A 59 -1.66 -14.50 -6.02
C GLY A 59 -0.62 -13.72 -5.21
N LYS A 60 -0.18 -12.55 -5.71
CA LYS A 60 0.73 -11.66 -4.96
C LYS A 60 0.08 -11.10 -3.69
N LEU A 61 -1.18 -10.69 -3.77
CA LEU A 61 -1.95 -10.23 -2.61
C LEU A 61 -2.04 -11.33 -1.55
N LYS A 62 -2.49 -12.53 -1.94
CA LYS A 62 -2.60 -13.69 -1.05
C LYS A 62 -1.26 -14.01 -0.38
N TYR A 63 -0.18 -14.09 -1.16
CA TYR A 63 1.16 -14.35 -0.63
C TYR A 63 1.60 -13.28 0.38
N GLY A 64 1.33 -12.01 0.10
CA GLY A 64 1.63 -10.90 1.02
C GLY A 64 0.85 -10.98 2.33
N ILE A 65 -0.37 -11.50 2.31
CA ILE A 65 -1.17 -11.75 3.53
C ILE A 65 -0.60 -12.94 4.30
N GLU A 66 -0.32 -14.05 3.61
CA GLU A 66 0.18 -15.28 4.21
C GLU A 66 1.57 -15.12 4.85
N ASN A 67 2.44 -14.29 4.27
CA ASN A 67 3.78 -14.03 4.80
C ASN A 67 3.83 -12.87 5.81
N GLY A 68 2.68 -12.26 6.15
CA GLY A 68 2.57 -11.19 7.14
C GLY A 68 3.00 -9.80 6.66
N ARG A 69 3.44 -9.63 5.40
CA ARG A 69 3.78 -8.31 4.84
C ARG A 69 2.56 -7.40 4.76
N LEU A 70 1.40 -7.96 4.40
CA LEU A 70 0.12 -7.26 4.29
C LEU A 70 -0.83 -7.75 5.36
N SER A 71 -1.40 -6.82 6.10
CA SER A 71 -2.45 -7.08 7.09
C SER A 71 -3.74 -6.42 6.65
N LYS A 72 -4.87 -7.05 6.94
CA LYS A 72 -6.18 -6.45 6.67
C LYS A 72 -6.28 -5.14 7.46
N PHE A 73 -6.69 -4.08 6.79
CA PHE A 73 -6.87 -2.79 7.44
C PHE A 73 -8.27 -2.76 8.06
N ASP A 74 -8.34 -3.09 9.36
CA ASP A 74 -9.54 -2.90 10.16
C ASP A 74 -9.45 -1.53 10.84
N LYS A 75 -10.48 -0.72 10.62
CA LYS A 75 -10.57 0.68 11.06
C LYS A 75 -11.14 0.80 12.47
#